data_AF-E3K5H7-F1
#
_entry.id   AF-E3K5H7-F1
#
_cell.length_a   1.000
_cell.length_b   1.000
_cell.length_c   1.000
_cell.angle_alpha   90.00
_cell.angle_beta   90.00
_cell.angle_gamma   90.00
#
_symmetry.space_group_name_H-M   'P 1'
#
loop_
_entity.id
_entity.type
_entity.pdbx_description
1 polymer ?
#
loop_
_entity_poly.entity_id
_entity_poly.type
_entity_poly.pdbx_seq_one_letter_code
_entity_poly.pdbx_strand_id
1 'polypeptide(L)'
;MKAESGTTVNSLSTNHHQPNQQHPSPTHPGENLVSGALPRTRTTTTAPGDDHSELILVGDRTSPFSQRTLFALQERKIAYRFQEATDAQKSLDATATIPTQYLPFIIYRGTAVAGGSVNLIQFLEDAFPDHHPRLLSNDLIERARERLWSDYIRQYAVPLFVRALRARVTFHRCDSTTIAGLGKVLNNYCESCIGPFFSGDQLSLPDILIAPFVFQTRLSAFPRLATAASTLVDSGAGTRYQDYANQLLKCQSLKEVLPKNDVTIENLGIQIQAMSRRISPSVPPLPPEIITQIIDELGDYELAETLEVAHHIPPTSAWLELATPLDQAILSGRLARVIEVYAEEKETRLSTWGARVMVRFGYIAMLDYLLSVEPEQLHRLCDDLLPDVASAWERVNVLEWALHGGFGIRADASESAINEASINGHVAVLEWWKNSGVALKIGNVMDYASLESTTISLEWWARSGLEGKYSRMALLNATNQGHLKVLDWWLNSGLQLVYDKEILVGATKYGKLESLEWWFKSKLKVAYTIFDIEEAIEDCTNRQLEVHGWWKHQGIDQAGSAIDWTETKFLANSQA
;
A
#
# COMPACT_ATOMS: atom_id res chain seq x y z
N MET A 1 -49.52 14.51 -47.15
CA MET A 1 -49.98 13.97 -48.45
C MET A 1 -49.49 14.91 -49.53
N LYS A 2 -48.69 14.38 -50.46
CA LYS A 2 -48.09 14.97 -51.67
C LYS A 2 -47.02 16.08 -51.47
N ALA A 3 -45.74 15.82 -51.73
CA ALA A 3 -45.08 15.45 -53.01
C ALA A 3 -44.87 16.69 -53.88
N GLU A 4 -43.79 16.91 -54.61
CA GLU A 4 -42.62 16.12 -55.00
C GLU A 4 -41.77 17.03 -55.91
N SER A 5 -40.50 16.67 -56.12
CA SER A 5 -39.67 16.70 -57.35
C SER A 5 -39.82 17.84 -58.38
N GLY A 6 -38.81 18.28 -59.12
CA GLY A 6 -37.48 17.75 -59.38
C GLY A 6 -36.83 18.51 -60.55
N THR A 7 -35.50 18.54 -60.53
CA THR A 7 -34.55 18.32 -61.65
C THR A 7 -34.86 18.86 -63.06
N THR A 8 -33.95 19.67 -63.62
CA THR A 8 -33.05 19.34 -64.77
C THR A 8 -32.26 20.58 -65.24
N VAL A 9 -30.90 20.55 -65.20
CA VAL A 9 -29.95 20.29 -66.31
C VAL A 9 -29.95 21.33 -67.44
N ASN A 10 -28.84 22.08 -67.61
CA ASN A 10 -28.13 22.13 -68.89
C ASN A 10 -26.71 22.73 -68.80
N SER A 11 -25.82 22.01 -69.48
CA SER A 11 -24.39 22.18 -69.74
C SER A 11 -24.06 23.19 -70.84
N LEU A 12 -22.79 23.62 -70.92
CA LEU A 12 -21.93 23.87 -72.12
C LEU A 12 -20.77 24.80 -71.66
N SER A 13 -19.50 24.71 -72.06
CA SER A 13 -18.65 23.70 -72.68
C SER A 13 -17.25 24.34 -72.81
N THR A 14 -16.18 23.55 -72.59
CA THR A 14 -14.87 23.56 -73.32
C THR A 14 -13.97 24.81 -73.26
N ASN A 15 -12.63 24.79 -73.20
CA ASN A 15 -11.64 23.75 -73.50
C ASN A 15 -10.22 24.15 -72.97
N HIS A 16 -9.48 23.14 -72.47
CA HIS A 16 -8.07 22.79 -72.77
C HIS A 16 -6.92 23.83 -72.78
N HIS A 17 -5.91 23.64 -71.91
CA HIS A 17 -4.63 22.94 -72.24
C HIS A 17 -3.64 22.92 -71.04
N GLN A 18 -3.01 21.77 -70.82
CA GLN A 18 -1.77 21.56 -70.05
C GLN A 18 -0.66 21.22 -71.08
N PRO A 19 0.65 21.44 -70.82
CA PRO A 19 1.41 20.50 -69.98
C PRO A 19 2.67 21.04 -69.21
N ASN A 20 2.90 20.43 -68.04
CA ASN A 20 4.15 19.91 -67.44
C ASN A 20 5.50 20.68 -67.50
N GLN A 21 6.06 21.06 -66.32
CA GLN A 21 7.30 20.51 -65.70
C GLN A 21 8.02 21.49 -64.71
N GLN A 22 8.62 20.87 -63.68
CA GLN A 22 9.76 21.29 -62.80
C GLN A 22 9.50 21.97 -61.43
N HIS A 23 10.09 21.32 -60.39
CA HIS A 23 10.30 21.77 -59.01
C HIS A 23 11.13 23.07 -58.90
N PRO A 24 11.03 23.83 -57.79
CA PRO A 24 12.03 23.72 -56.72
C PRO A 24 11.51 23.95 -55.27
N SER A 25 12.32 23.50 -54.32
CA SER A 25 12.24 23.64 -52.85
C SER A 25 12.32 25.10 -52.36
N PRO A 26 11.84 25.42 -51.13
CA PRO A 26 12.09 26.71 -50.50
C PRO A 26 13.22 26.68 -49.45
N THR A 27 13.85 27.84 -49.39
CA THR A 27 15.01 28.29 -48.60
C THR A 27 14.68 28.72 -47.15
N HIS A 28 15.62 28.48 -46.22
CA HIS A 28 15.79 29.18 -44.93
C HIS A 28 16.29 30.64 -45.13
N PRO A 29 16.11 31.61 -44.19
CA PRO A 29 16.86 31.74 -42.91
C PRO A 29 16.01 32.26 -41.70
N GLY A 30 16.28 31.86 -40.45
CA GLY A 30 17.04 32.62 -39.40
C GLY A 30 16.17 33.64 -38.64
N GLU A 31 16.26 33.97 -37.35
CA GLU A 31 16.96 33.52 -36.14
C GLU A 31 16.25 34.19 -34.92
N ASN A 32 16.42 33.65 -33.69
CA ASN A 32 16.43 34.26 -32.33
C ASN A 32 15.54 33.53 -31.30
N LEU A 33 16.07 32.59 -30.50
CA LEU A 33 16.85 32.74 -29.24
C LEU A 33 16.07 33.26 -28.01
N VAL A 34 15.77 32.35 -27.08
CA VAL A 34 15.94 32.59 -25.63
C VAL A 34 16.59 31.35 -25.02
N SER A 35 17.79 31.54 -24.47
CA SER A 35 18.64 30.52 -23.84
C SER A 35 18.31 30.34 -22.36
N GLY A 36 18.16 29.08 -21.92
CA GLY A 36 18.23 28.68 -20.52
C GLY A 36 19.18 27.48 -20.40
N ALA A 37 20.46 27.74 -20.13
CA ALA A 37 21.50 26.72 -20.04
C ALA A 37 21.44 25.97 -18.69
N LEU A 38 21.28 24.64 -18.74
CA LEU A 38 21.50 23.72 -17.62
C LEU A 38 23.01 23.44 -17.45
N PRO A 39 23.50 23.15 -16.23
CA PRO A 39 24.94 23.11 -15.93
C PRO A 39 25.62 21.88 -16.54
N ARG A 40 26.62 22.13 -17.40
CA ARG A 40 27.57 21.12 -17.88
C ARG A 40 28.56 20.78 -16.75
N THR A 41 28.41 19.62 -16.12
CA THR A 41 29.48 19.02 -15.31
C THR A 41 30.61 18.57 -16.24
N ARG A 42 31.79 19.18 -16.06
CA ARG A 42 33.07 18.85 -16.71
C ARG A 42 33.45 17.38 -16.45
N THR A 43 33.63 16.59 -17.50
CA THR A 43 34.45 15.38 -17.51
C THR A 43 35.78 15.68 -18.22
N THR A 44 36.83 15.04 -17.72
CA THR A 44 38.25 15.25 -18.03
C THR A 44 38.61 15.10 -19.51
N THR A 45 39.50 15.98 -19.96
CA THR A 45 40.07 16.06 -21.31
C THR A 45 41.02 14.90 -21.60
N THR A 46 40.79 14.13 -22.67
CA THR A 46 41.80 13.23 -23.25
C THR A 46 42.52 13.90 -24.42
N ALA A 47 43.84 13.66 -24.51
CA ALA A 47 44.69 14.07 -25.63
C ALA A 47 44.34 13.28 -26.91
N PRO A 48 44.64 13.81 -28.11
CA PRO A 48 44.19 13.23 -29.36
C PRO A 48 45.09 12.05 -29.76
N GLY A 49 44.55 10.84 -29.67
CA GLY A 49 45.19 9.64 -30.17
C GLY A 49 44.77 8.37 -29.44
N ASP A 50 43.50 7.99 -29.52
CA ASP A 50 43.12 6.57 -29.62
C ASP A 50 41.67 6.43 -30.05
N ASP A 51 41.40 5.50 -30.96
CA ASP A 51 40.09 5.16 -31.52
C ASP A 51 39.25 4.39 -30.49
N HIS A 52 38.88 5.05 -29.39
CA HIS A 52 37.98 4.52 -28.39
C HIS A 52 36.57 5.04 -28.64
N SER A 53 35.72 4.17 -29.18
CA SER A 53 34.28 4.40 -29.23
C SER A 53 33.78 4.77 -27.83
N GLU A 54 33.32 6.02 -27.67
CA GLU A 54 32.85 6.58 -26.40
C GLU A 54 31.86 5.63 -25.70
N LEU A 55 32.16 5.20 -24.47
CA LEU A 55 31.25 4.42 -23.63
C LEU A 55 30.15 5.36 -23.11
N ILE A 56 28.89 5.07 -23.44
CA ILE A 56 27.75 5.88 -22.99
C ILE A 56 26.93 5.08 -21.99
N LEU A 57 26.68 5.62 -20.80
CA LEU A 57 25.71 5.10 -19.85
C LEU A 57 24.40 5.85 -19.99
N VAL A 58 23.33 5.15 -20.38
CA VAL A 58 21.97 5.69 -20.42
C VAL A 58 21.22 5.25 -19.17
N GLY A 59 20.70 6.20 -18.41
CA GLY A 59 20.03 5.91 -17.14
C GLY A 59 19.35 7.12 -16.50
N ASP A 60 18.75 6.88 -15.34
CA ASP A 60 18.21 7.90 -14.45
C ASP A 60 19.13 8.02 -13.23
N ARG A 61 19.68 9.21 -12.95
CA ARG A 61 20.62 9.46 -11.84
C ARG A 61 20.03 9.17 -10.46
N THR A 62 18.71 9.24 -10.36
CA THR A 62 18.00 9.04 -9.11
C THR A 62 17.74 7.55 -8.84
N SER A 63 17.77 6.71 -9.88
CA SER A 63 17.59 5.26 -9.76
C SER A 63 18.77 4.57 -9.07
N PRO A 64 18.54 3.72 -8.04
CA PRO A 64 19.61 2.98 -7.38
C PRO A 64 20.34 2.04 -8.34
N PHE A 65 19.69 1.55 -9.40
CA PHE A 65 20.33 0.68 -10.37
C PHE A 65 21.30 1.43 -11.30
N SER A 66 20.98 2.65 -11.71
CA SER A 66 21.92 3.51 -12.43
C SER A 66 23.08 3.93 -11.54
N GLN A 67 22.79 4.23 -10.26
CA GLN A 67 23.80 4.58 -9.27
C GLN A 67 24.84 3.47 -9.09
N ARG A 68 24.45 2.19 -9.11
CA ARG A 68 25.41 1.06 -9.09
C ARG A 68 26.40 1.11 -10.26
N THR A 69 25.89 1.26 -11.48
CA THR A 69 26.74 1.29 -12.68
C THR A 69 27.61 2.54 -12.71
N LEU A 70 27.06 3.69 -12.35
CA LEU A 70 27.81 4.94 -12.18
C LEU A 70 28.92 4.78 -11.15
N PHE A 71 28.61 4.18 -9.99
CA PHE A 71 29.57 3.97 -8.91
C PHE A 71 30.70 3.03 -9.35
N ALA A 72 30.38 1.94 -10.05
CA ALA A 72 31.38 1.05 -10.62
C ALA A 72 32.30 1.77 -11.63
N LEU A 73 31.74 2.58 -12.53
CA LEU A 73 32.53 3.33 -13.52
C LEU A 73 33.47 4.33 -12.84
N GLN A 74 33.00 5.04 -11.82
CA GLN A 74 33.79 6.00 -11.06
C GLN A 74 34.89 5.33 -10.24
N GLU A 75 34.56 4.28 -9.49
CA GLU A 75 35.53 3.55 -8.68
C GLU A 75 36.65 2.99 -9.53
N ARG A 76 36.30 2.39 -10.69
CA ARG A 76 37.25 1.79 -11.63
C ARG A 76 37.92 2.80 -12.57
N LYS A 77 37.60 4.09 -12.45
CA LYS A 77 38.17 5.17 -13.27
C LYS A 77 38.00 4.92 -14.77
N ILE A 78 36.86 4.37 -15.18
CA ILE A 78 36.53 4.14 -16.59
C ILE A 78 35.93 5.43 -17.15
N ALA A 79 36.44 5.91 -18.28
CA ALA A 79 35.90 7.09 -18.94
C ALA A 79 34.53 6.77 -19.58
N TYR A 80 33.54 7.62 -19.34
CA TYR A 80 32.19 7.44 -19.89
C TYR A 80 31.47 8.78 -20.08
N ARG A 81 30.46 8.78 -20.95
CA ARG A 81 29.45 9.85 -21.05
C ARG A 81 28.15 9.38 -20.43
N PHE A 82 27.58 10.18 -19.53
CA PHE A 82 26.25 9.92 -19.00
C PHE A 82 25.19 10.59 -19.86
N GLN A 83 24.14 9.85 -20.19
CA GLN A 83 22.95 10.34 -20.87
C GLN A 83 21.72 10.06 -20.01
N GLU A 84 20.98 11.13 -19.69
CA GLU A 84 19.70 11.00 -18.96
C GLU A 84 18.69 10.26 -19.84
N ALA A 85 17.96 9.31 -19.26
CA ALA A 85 16.89 8.59 -19.96
C ALA A 85 15.72 9.52 -20.30
N THR A 86 15.08 9.29 -21.45
CA THR A 86 13.86 10.01 -21.84
C THR A 86 12.66 9.55 -21.03
N ASP A 87 11.58 10.34 -20.97
CA ASP A 87 10.39 9.98 -20.20
C ASP A 87 9.72 8.71 -20.73
N ALA A 88 9.75 8.48 -22.05
CA ALA A 88 9.31 7.21 -22.67
C ALA A 88 10.16 6.00 -22.23
N GLN A 89 11.47 6.18 -22.05
CA GLN A 89 12.37 5.14 -21.52
C GLN A 89 12.16 4.90 -20.03
N LYS A 90 11.71 5.93 -19.29
CA LYS A 90 11.36 5.84 -17.87
C LYS A 90 9.99 5.18 -17.67
N SER A 91 9.01 5.48 -18.53
CA SER A 91 7.64 4.94 -18.47
C SER A 91 7.52 3.51 -19.01
N LEU A 92 8.51 3.05 -19.81
CA LEU A 92 8.53 1.76 -20.51
C LEU A 92 7.25 1.53 -21.34
N ASP A 93 7.07 2.30 -22.42
CA ASP A 93 6.11 1.91 -23.46
C ASP A 93 6.51 0.58 -24.10
N ALA A 94 5.55 -0.33 -24.26
CA ALA A 94 5.72 -1.72 -24.69
C ALA A 94 6.29 -1.92 -26.12
N THR A 95 6.68 -0.84 -26.80
CA THR A 95 7.23 -0.82 -28.17
C THR A 95 8.76 -0.79 -28.23
N ALA A 96 9.47 -0.66 -27.09
CA ALA A 96 10.94 -0.64 -27.06
C ALA A 96 11.55 -2.04 -27.33
N THR A 97 12.48 -2.13 -28.27
CA THR A 97 13.22 -3.36 -28.60
C THR A 97 14.22 -3.70 -27.48
N ILE A 98 14.35 -4.97 -27.08
CA ILE A 98 15.52 -5.41 -26.30
C ILE A 98 16.75 -5.05 -27.15
N PRO A 99 17.71 -4.26 -26.63
CA PRO A 99 18.08 -4.11 -25.22
C PRO A 99 17.65 -2.81 -24.50
N THR A 100 17.00 -1.84 -25.15
CA THR A 100 16.74 -0.50 -24.57
C THR A 100 15.56 -0.43 -23.59
N GLN A 101 14.84 -1.54 -23.46
CA GLN A 101 13.77 -1.78 -22.49
C GLN A 101 14.21 -1.59 -21.03
N TYR A 102 15.47 -1.85 -20.69
CA TYR A 102 15.93 -1.92 -19.30
C TYR A 102 16.97 -0.85 -18.99
N LEU A 103 16.64 0.09 -18.10
CA LEU A 103 17.60 1.06 -17.56
C LEU A 103 18.35 0.48 -16.34
N PRO A 104 19.56 0.95 -15.99
CA PRO A 104 20.48 1.51 -16.96
C PRO A 104 20.84 0.48 -18.04
N PHE A 105 21.28 0.97 -19.19
CA PHE A 105 22.02 0.20 -20.20
C PHE A 105 23.21 1.03 -20.67
N ILE A 106 24.20 0.37 -21.27
CA ILE A 106 25.37 1.06 -21.84
C ILE A 106 25.39 0.91 -23.35
N ILE A 107 25.95 1.88 -24.05
CA ILE A 107 26.30 1.77 -25.46
C ILE A 107 27.81 1.62 -25.52
N TYR A 108 28.26 0.45 -25.98
CA TYR A 108 29.65 0.11 -26.14
C TYR A 108 29.92 -0.19 -27.61
N ARG A 109 30.83 0.56 -28.24
CA ARG A 109 31.15 0.44 -29.68
C ARG A 109 29.89 0.47 -30.57
N GLY A 110 28.99 1.41 -30.28
CA GLY A 110 27.72 1.58 -30.99
C GLY A 110 26.66 0.51 -30.71
N THR A 111 26.97 -0.52 -29.91
CA THR A 111 26.04 -1.59 -29.56
C THR A 111 25.50 -1.40 -28.15
N ALA A 112 24.18 -1.48 -27.99
CA ALA A 112 23.57 -1.40 -26.68
C ALA A 112 23.71 -2.73 -25.92
N VAL A 113 24.19 -2.66 -24.68
CA VAL A 113 24.34 -3.77 -23.75
C VAL A 113 23.40 -3.52 -22.57
N ALA A 114 22.48 -4.45 -22.34
CA ALA A 114 21.53 -4.43 -21.23
C ALA A 114 21.54 -5.75 -20.44
N GLY A 115 20.65 -5.87 -19.45
CA GLY A 115 20.58 -7.04 -18.56
C GLY A 115 20.67 -6.70 -17.06
N GLY A 116 20.51 -5.41 -16.71
CA GLY A 116 20.51 -4.93 -15.32
C GLY A 116 21.91 -4.63 -14.76
N SER A 117 21.95 -3.82 -13.69
CA SER A 117 23.20 -3.31 -13.10
C SER A 117 24.27 -4.37 -12.81
N VAL A 118 23.89 -5.57 -12.35
CA VAL A 118 24.86 -6.65 -12.05
C VAL A 118 25.54 -7.17 -13.32
N ASN A 119 24.78 -7.36 -14.39
CA ASN A 119 25.34 -7.80 -15.67
C ASN A 119 26.24 -6.73 -16.27
N LEU A 120 25.84 -5.47 -16.19
CA LEU A 120 26.63 -4.35 -16.68
C LEU A 120 27.97 -4.22 -15.97
N ILE A 121 27.99 -4.35 -14.64
CA ILE A 121 29.25 -4.25 -13.88
C ILE A 121 30.20 -5.40 -14.24
N GLN A 122 29.68 -6.62 -14.41
CA GLN A 122 30.47 -7.76 -14.90
C GLN A 122 31.00 -7.54 -16.32
N PHE A 123 30.15 -7.04 -17.22
CA PHE A 123 30.59 -6.67 -18.57
C PHE A 123 31.72 -5.63 -18.54
N LEU A 124 31.63 -4.63 -17.65
CA LEU A 124 32.70 -3.65 -17.50
C LEU A 124 33.99 -4.31 -16.99
N GLU A 125 33.93 -5.32 -16.12
CA GLU A 125 35.12 -6.07 -15.65
C GLU A 125 35.81 -6.75 -16.82
N ASP A 126 35.04 -7.38 -17.70
CA ASP A 126 35.55 -8.08 -18.88
C ASP A 126 36.06 -7.12 -19.98
N ALA A 127 35.34 -6.02 -20.22
CA ALA A 127 35.64 -5.07 -21.29
C ALA A 127 36.80 -4.12 -20.97
N PHE A 128 37.11 -3.89 -19.68
CA PHE A 128 38.14 -2.96 -19.23
C PHE A 128 39.08 -3.62 -18.19
N PRO A 129 39.82 -4.68 -18.55
CA PRO A 129 40.59 -5.48 -17.59
C PRO A 129 41.76 -4.73 -16.92
N ASP A 130 42.27 -3.68 -17.55
CA ASP A 130 43.40 -2.87 -17.07
C ASP A 130 42.99 -1.74 -16.10
N HIS A 131 41.69 -1.58 -15.87
CA HIS A 131 41.14 -0.58 -14.96
C HIS A 131 41.06 -1.13 -13.52
N HIS A 132 41.57 -0.34 -12.56
CA HIS A 132 41.69 -0.70 -11.16
C HIS A 132 41.07 0.36 -10.22
N PRO A 133 40.61 -0.03 -9.01
CA PRO A 133 40.58 -1.40 -8.45
C PRO A 133 39.59 -2.31 -9.18
N ARG A 134 39.73 -3.63 -9.03
CA ARG A 134 38.76 -4.60 -9.57
C ARG A 134 37.62 -4.77 -8.58
N LEU A 135 36.41 -4.91 -9.10
CA LEU A 135 35.22 -5.16 -8.26
C LEU A 135 34.95 -6.66 -8.08
N LEU A 136 35.62 -7.52 -8.83
CA LEU A 136 35.58 -8.96 -8.62
C LEU A 136 36.97 -9.50 -8.29
N SER A 137 37.02 -10.36 -7.27
CA SER A 137 38.25 -11.04 -6.87
C SER A 137 38.83 -11.87 -8.02
N ASN A 138 40.15 -12.00 -8.09
CA ASN A 138 40.83 -12.95 -8.99
C ASN A 138 40.83 -14.38 -8.45
N ASP A 139 40.66 -14.54 -7.15
CA ASP A 139 40.47 -15.84 -6.54
C ASP A 139 39.07 -16.39 -6.88
N LEU A 140 39.04 -17.62 -7.39
CA LEU A 140 37.80 -18.21 -7.90
C LEU A 140 36.77 -18.47 -6.80
N ILE A 141 37.22 -18.76 -5.57
CA ILE A 141 36.34 -19.05 -4.44
C ILE A 141 35.74 -17.74 -3.93
N GLU A 142 36.56 -16.70 -3.74
CA GLU A 142 36.06 -15.39 -3.31
C GLU A 142 35.15 -14.76 -4.37
N ARG A 143 35.46 -14.91 -5.67
CA ARG A 143 34.57 -14.46 -6.74
C ARG A 143 33.22 -15.18 -6.72
N ALA A 144 33.19 -16.47 -6.40
CA ALA A 144 31.94 -17.22 -6.24
C ALA A 144 31.14 -16.71 -5.03
N ARG A 145 31.81 -16.39 -3.92
CA ARG A 145 31.21 -15.79 -2.72
C ARG A 145 30.64 -14.39 -3.02
N GLU A 146 31.35 -13.54 -3.75
CA GLU A 146 30.87 -12.22 -4.20
C GLU A 146 29.60 -12.33 -5.05
N ARG A 147 29.53 -13.33 -5.94
CA ARG A 147 28.33 -13.59 -6.75
C ARG A 147 27.15 -14.07 -5.90
N LEU A 148 27.37 -15.01 -5.00
CA LEU A 148 26.35 -15.50 -4.06
C LEU A 148 25.73 -14.35 -3.27
N TRP A 149 26.55 -13.43 -2.76
CA TRP A 149 26.07 -12.29 -1.99
C TRP A 149 25.44 -11.20 -2.85
N SER A 150 25.84 -11.08 -4.12
CA SER A 150 25.14 -10.25 -5.10
C SER A 150 23.71 -10.76 -5.34
N ASP A 151 23.52 -12.08 -5.40
CA ASP A 151 22.20 -12.71 -5.50
C ASP A 151 21.39 -12.54 -4.21
N TYR A 152 22.04 -12.67 -3.04
CA TYR A 152 21.41 -12.38 -1.75
C TYR A 152 20.84 -10.95 -1.69
N ILE A 153 21.63 -9.96 -2.10
CA ILE A 153 21.19 -8.55 -2.16
C ILE A 153 19.98 -8.43 -3.09
N ARG A 154 20.05 -9.02 -4.29
CA ARG A 154 18.97 -8.99 -5.28
C ARG A 154 17.69 -9.63 -4.74
N GLN A 155 17.78 -10.76 -4.07
CA GLN A 155 16.63 -11.55 -3.63
C GLN A 155 15.99 -11.00 -2.36
N TYR A 156 16.79 -10.47 -1.42
CA TYR A 156 16.30 -10.12 -0.09
C TYR A 156 16.33 -8.63 0.20
N ALA A 157 17.38 -7.91 -0.19
CA ALA A 157 17.49 -6.48 0.11
C ALA A 157 16.64 -5.63 -0.83
N VAL A 158 16.71 -5.90 -2.15
CA VAL A 158 15.99 -5.11 -3.17
C VAL A 158 14.48 -5.08 -2.95
N PRO A 159 13.77 -6.21 -2.72
CA PRO A 159 12.31 -6.18 -2.56
C PRO A 159 11.86 -5.43 -1.31
N LEU A 160 12.54 -5.61 -0.18
CA LEU A 160 12.25 -4.91 1.06
C LEU A 160 12.51 -3.40 0.93
N PHE A 161 13.58 -3.04 0.25
CA PHE A 161 13.89 -1.64 -0.05
C PHE A 161 12.82 -0.99 -0.94
N VAL A 162 12.37 -1.67 -1.99
CA VAL A 162 11.29 -1.17 -2.86
C VAL A 162 9.97 -1.03 -2.09
N ARG A 163 9.66 -1.96 -1.19
CA ARG A 163 8.50 -1.85 -0.29
C ARG A 163 8.61 -0.64 0.64
N ALA A 164 9.79 -0.39 1.21
CA ALA A 164 10.05 0.79 2.03
C ALA A 164 9.95 2.10 1.24
N LEU A 165 10.46 2.14 0.00
CA LEU A 165 10.31 3.30 -0.86
C LEU A 165 8.85 3.54 -1.30
N ARG A 166 8.09 2.49 -1.61
CA ARG A 166 6.65 2.59 -1.92
C ARG A 166 5.89 3.33 -0.83
N ALA A 167 6.12 2.97 0.42
CA ALA A 167 5.53 3.63 1.57
C ALA A 167 5.81 5.15 1.60
N ARG A 168 6.96 5.62 1.09
CA ARG A 168 7.29 7.05 0.96
C ARG A 168 6.44 7.78 -0.09
N VAL A 169 6.07 7.14 -1.20
CA VAL A 169 5.23 7.78 -2.25
C VAL A 169 3.75 7.71 -1.91
N THR A 170 3.31 6.63 -1.28
CA THR A 170 1.91 6.44 -0.89
C THR A 170 1.58 7.05 0.48
N PHE A 171 2.56 7.70 1.12
CA PHE A 171 2.45 8.26 2.48
C PHE A 171 1.97 7.26 3.55
N HIS A 172 2.11 5.95 3.30
CA HIS A 172 1.85 4.93 4.30
C HIS A 172 3.03 4.79 5.27
N ARG A 173 2.76 4.42 6.52
CA ARG A 173 3.82 3.98 7.42
C ARG A 173 4.41 2.69 6.85
N CYS A 174 5.74 2.65 6.66
CA CYS A 174 6.40 1.40 6.31
C CYS A 174 6.15 0.39 7.43
N ASP A 175 5.58 -0.77 7.09
CA ASP A 175 5.18 -1.75 8.09
C ASP A 175 6.40 -2.22 8.91
N SER A 176 6.18 -2.51 10.19
CA SER A 176 7.25 -2.90 11.12
C SER A 176 7.99 -4.15 10.66
N THR A 177 7.34 -5.04 9.92
CA THR A 177 7.96 -6.26 9.36
C THR A 177 8.93 -5.96 8.23
N THR A 178 8.67 -4.94 7.40
CA THR A 178 9.59 -4.45 6.36
C THR A 178 10.83 -3.89 7.00
N ILE A 179 10.66 -3.05 8.02
CA ILE A 179 11.76 -2.37 8.71
C ILE A 179 12.63 -3.40 9.47
N ALA A 180 12.00 -4.36 10.17
CA ALA A 180 12.72 -5.45 10.82
C ALA A 180 13.41 -6.38 9.82
N GLY A 181 12.73 -6.73 8.73
CA GLY A 181 13.31 -7.54 7.66
C GLY A 181 14.52 -6.87 7.01
N LEU A 182 14.43 -5.56 6.73
CA LEU A 182 15.52 -4.79 6.16
C LEU A 182 16.71 -4.71 7.12
N GLY A 183 16.43 -4.44 8.41
CA GLY A 183 17.44 -4.47 9.47
C GLY A 183 18.19 -5.80 9.52
N LYS A 184 17.45 -6.92 9.51
CA LYS A 184 18.02 -8.28 9.51
C LYS A 184 18.87 -8.58 8.28
N VAL A 185 18.40 -8.21 7.08
CA VAL A 185 19.12 -8.44 5.82
C VAL A 185 20.43 -7.64 5.77
N LEU A 186 20.38 -6.37 6.17
CA LEU A 186 21.57 -5.51 6.24
C LEU A 186 22.55 -6.02 7.29
N ASN A 187 22.06 -6.46 8.46
CA ASN A 187 22.91 -7.04 9.49
C ASN A 187 23.64 -8.29 9.00
N ASN A 188 22.90 -9.24 8.42
CA ASN A 188 23.47 -10.48 7.90
C ASN A 188 24.54 -10.23 6.83
N TYR A 189 24.29 -9.25 5.96
CA TYR A 189 25.27 -8.81 4.98
C TYR A 189 26.55 -8.28 5.65
N CYS A 190 26.42 -7.36 6.60
CA CYS A 190 27.55 -6.74 7.27
C CYS A 190 28.35 -7.70 8.17
N GLU A 191 27.69 -8.67 8.81
CA GLU A 191 28.34 -9.77 9.54
C GLU A 191 29.17 -10.67 8.64
N SER A 192 28.79 -10.75 7.36
CA SER A 192 29.49 -11.56 6.37
C SER A 192 30.66 -10.83 5.71
N CYS A 193 30.85 -9.53 5.97
CA CYS A 193 31.97 -8.75 5.46
C CYS A 193 33.27 -9.13 6.18
N ILE A 194 34.32 -9.44 5.41
CA ILE A 194 35.64 -9.82 5.95
C ILE A 194 36.38 -8.63 6.56
N GLY A 195 36.26 -7.44 5.97
CA GLY A 195 36.99 -6.23 6.37
C GLY A 195 36.10 -5.01 6.48
N PRO A 196 36.61 -3.78 6.24
CA PRO A 196 35.75 -2.59 6.17
C PRO A 196 34.72 -2.68 5.03
N PHE A 197 35.01 -3.48 4.00
CA PHE A 197 34.11 -3.85 2.91
C PHE A 197 33.97 -5.39 2.81
N PHE A 198 33.10 -5.86 1.92
CA PHE A 198 32.67 -7.26 1.87
C PHE A 198 33.81 -8.26 1.69
N SER A 199 34.75 -7.98 0.78
CA SER A 199 35.92 -8.82 0.49
C SER A 199 37.20 -8.37 1.19
N GLY A 200 37.14 -7.38 2.10
CA GLY A 200 38.31 -6.86 2.81
C GLY A 200 38.42 -5.35 2.73
N ASP A 201 39.61 -4.85 2.37
CA ASP A 201 39.94 -3.42 2.41
C ASP A 201 39.49 -2.63 1.16
N GLN A 202 39.14 -3.32 0.07
CA GLN A 202 38.69 -2.71 -1.19
C GLN A 202 37.22 -3.02 -1.46
N LEU A 203 36.55 -2.12 -2.17
CA LEU A 203 35.19 -2.31 -2.64
C LEU A 203 35.12 -3.48 -3.63
N SER A 204 34.13 -4.34 -3.43
CA SER A 204 33.78 -5.45 -4.30
C SER A 204 32.37 -5.29 -4.90
N LEU A 205 31.99 -6.16 -5.82
CA LEU A 205 30.69 -6.13 -6.49
C LEU A 205 29.53 -6.05 -5.48
N PRO A 206 29.44 -6.90 -4.43
CA PRO A 206 28.41 -6.77 -3.40
C PRO A 206 28.33 -5.37 -2.77
N ASP A 207 29.47 -4.74 -2.49
CA ASP A 207 29.52 -3.40 -1.88
C ASP A 207 28.90 -2.36 -2.81
N ILE A 208 29.24 -2.41 -4.11
CA ILE A 208 28.66 -1.54 -5.15
C ILE A 208 27.14 -1.75 -5.23
N LEU A 209 26.66 -2.99 -5.12
CA LEU A 209 25.23 -3.30 -5.24
C LEU A 209 24.40 -2.84 -4.05
N ILE A 210 24.92 -2.93 -2.83
CA ILE A 210 24.20 -2.55 -1.61
C ILE A 210 24.32 -1.04 -1.30
N ALA A 211 25.41 -0.38 -1.73
CA ALA A 211 25.72 1.00 -1.35
C ALA A 211 24.60 2.03 -1.60
N PRO A 212 23.89 2.04 -2.76
CA PRO A 212 22.78 2.95 -2.96
C PRO A 212 21.66 2.82 -1.92
N PHE A 213 21.42 1.60 -1.41
CA PHE A 213 20.40 1.37 -0.39
C PHE A 213 20.86 1.87 0.97
N VAL A 214 22.09 1.55 1.37
CA VAL A 214 22.68 2.03 2.63
C VAL A 214 22.69 3.56 2.67
N PHE A 215 23.05 4.21 1.57
CA PHE A 215 23.08 5.67 1.51
C PHE A 215 21.68 6.29 1.55
N GLN A 216 20.71 5.72 0.83
CA GLN A 216 19.33 6.22 0.84
C GLN A 216 18.65 6.07 2.22
N THR A 217 19.10 5.14 3.07
CA THR A 217 18.66 5.06 4.49
C THR A 217 19.30 6.12 5.41
N ARG A 218 20.29 6.88 4.93
CA ARG A 218 21.05 7.86 5.72
C ARG A 218 20.95 9.32 5.25
N LEU A 219 20.38 9.58 4.08
CA LEU A 219 20.03 10.94 3.65
C LEU A 219 18.95 11.51 4.59
N SER A 220 19.09 12.77 4.97
CA SER A 220 18.20 13.56 5.84
C SER A 220 16.75 13.72 5.36
N ALA A 221 16.31 12.93 4.38
CA ALA A 221 15.01 13.03 3.70
C ALA A 221 13.87 12.28 4.40
N PHE A 222 14.05 11.89 5.67
CA PHE A 222 13.01 11.24 6.46
C PHE A 222 13.03 11.72 7.92
N PRO A 223 12.26 12.71 8.38
CA PRO A 223 12.24 13.03 9.80
C PRO A 223 11.77 11.86 10.70
N ARG A 224 10.99 10.91 10.15
CA ARG A 224 10.50 9.69 10.82
C ARG A 224 11.35 8.42 10.56
N LEU A 225 12.34 8.48 9.66
CA LEU A 225 13.44 7.50 9.50
C LEU A 225 14.82 8.19 9.69
N ALA A 226 14.90 9.40 10.24
CA ALA A 226 16.16 10.06 10.61
C ALA A 226 16.60 9.52 11.97
N THR A 227 15.63 9.11 12.78
CA THR A 227 15.78 8.07 13.79
C THR A 227 16.11 6.70 13.19
N ALA A 228 16.22 6.45 11.87
CA ALA A 228 16.41 5.09 11.35
C ALA A 228 17.80 4.52 11.54
N ALA A 229 18.83 5.31 11.86
CA ALA A 229 20.04 4.70 12.39
C ALA A 229 19.72 3.98 13.71
N SER A 230 18.92 4.58 14.61
CA SER A 230 18.46 3.92 15.83
C SER A 230 17.34 2.92 15.56
N THR A 231 16.36 3.19 14.69
CA THR A 231 15.26 2.25 14.38
C THR A 231 15.71 1.02 13.61
N LEU A 232 16.71 1.13 12.71
CA LEU A 232 17.32 -0.06 12.09
C LEU A 232 18.17 -0.82 13.12
N VAL A 233 18.83 -0.13 14.05
CA VAL A 233 19.58 -0.76 15.16
C VAL A 233 18.64 -1.49 16.11
N ASP A 234 17.56 -0.85 16.51
CA ASP A 234 16.49 -1.42 17.34
C ASP A 234 15.73 -2.53 16.60
N SER A 235 15.72 -2.53 15.26
CA SER A 235 15.11 -3.58 14.42
C SER A 235 16.05 -4.72 14.03
N GLY A 236 17.33 -4.67 14.44
CA GLY A 236 18.30 -5.77 14.31
C GLY A 236 19.58 -5.49 13.50
N ALA A 237 19.81 -4.27 13.00
CA ALA A 237 21.07 -3.87 12.36
C ALA A 237 22.12 -3.47 13.41
N GLY A 238 23.04 -4.37 13.74
CA GLY A 238 24.02 -4.19 14.80
C GLY A 238 25.05 -3.08 14.55
N THR A 239 25.96 -2.89 15.52
CA THR A 239 27.09 -1.94 15.45
C THR A 239 27.92 -2.09 14.17
N ARG A 240 28.07 -3.34 13.69
CA ARG A 240 28.75 -3.68 12.45
C ARG A 240 28.17 -2.98 11.21
N TYR A 241 26.85 -2.83 11.13
CA TYR A 241 26.19 -2.09 10.04
C TYR A 241 26.54 -0.59 10.09
N GLN A 242 26.55 -0.01 11.28
CA GLN A 242 26.86 1.41 11.45
C GLN A 242 28.29 1.73 10.99
N ASP A 243 29.24 0.88 11.36
CA ASP A 243 30.64 0.99 10.94
C ASP A 243 30.78 0.83 9.43
N TYR A 244 30.17 -0.20 8.85
CA TYR A 244 30.18 -0.43 7.41
C TYR A 244 29.61 0.76 6.62
N ALA A 245 28.45 1.27 7.04
CA ALA A 245 27.82 2.42 6.41
C ALA A 245 28.67 3.71 6.56
N ASN A 246 29.34 3.90 7.70
CA ASN A 246 30.30 4.99 7.88
C ASN A 246 31.51 4.87 6.93
N GLN A 247 31.99 3.65 6.66
CA GLN A 247 33.08 3.43 5.71
C GLN A 247 32.66 3.70 4.27
N LEU A 248 31.47 3.23 3.84
CA LEU A 248 30.92 3.56 2.53
C LEU A 248 30.79 5.07 2.32
N LEU A 249 30.38 5.82 3.35
CA LEU A 249 30.26 7.28 3.30
C LEU A 249 31.61 8.00 3.14
N LYS A 250 32.75 7.32 3.28
CA LYS A 250 34.07 7.91 3.00
C LYS A 250 34.47 7.77 1.53
N CYS A 251 33.84 6.88 0.76
CA CYS A 251 34.15 6.65 -0.64
C CYS A 251 33.79 7.89 -1.50
N GLN A 252 34.80 8.49 -2.13
CA GLN A 252 34.63 9.69 -2.95
C GLN A 252 33.81 9.42 -4.22
N SER A 253 34.10 8.30 -4.88
CA SER A 253 33.38 7.75 -6.04
C SER A 253 31.87 7.61 -5.78
N LEU A 254 31.47 7.16 -4.58
CA LEU A 254 30.07 7.07 -4.19
C LEU A 254 29.42 8.46 -4.07
N LYS A 255 30.08 9.42 -3.38
CA LYS A 255 29.57 10.79 -3.18
C LYS A 255 29.31 11.53 -4.48
N GLU A 256 30.11 11.28 -5.51
CA GLU A 256 29.98 11.93 -6.82
C GLU A 256 28.78 11.42 -7.64
N VAL A 257 28.34 10.20 -7.37
CA VAL A 257 27.24 9.53 -8.07
C VAL A 257 25.88 9.87 -7.48
N LEU A 258 25.84 10.23 -6.21
CA LEU A 258 24.60 10.42 -5.47
C LEU A 258 23.95 11.78 -5.78
N PRO A 259 22.60 11.86 -5.73
CA PRO A 259 21.89 13.09 -6.03
C PRO A 259 22.32 14.20 -5.06
N LYS A 260 22.71 15.37 -5.60
CA LYS A 260 23.08 16.55 -4.80
C LYS A 260 21.86 17.37 -4.35
N ASN A 261 20.69 17.14 -4.95
CA ASN A 261 19.43 17.82 -4.66
C ASN A 261 18.42 16.82 -4.07
N ASP A 262 17.43 17.33 -3.34
CA ASP A 262 16.35 16.53 -2.79
C ASP A 262 15.58 15.79 -3.90
N VAL A 263 15.38 14.49 -3.71
CA VAL A 263 14.59 13.64 -4.62
C VAL A 263 13.12 13.99 -4.42
N THR A 264 12.45 14.51 -5.45
CA THR A 264 11.01 14.82 -5.44
C THR A 264 10.15 13.54 -5.37
N ILE A 265 8.90 13.67 -4.92
CA ILE A 265 7.95 12.53 -4.82
C ILE A 265 7.67 11.92 -6.20
N GLU A 266 7.53 12.75 -7.22
CA GLU A 266 7.32 12.33 -8.61
C GLU A 266 8.48 11.47 -9.12
N ASN A 267 9.72 11.92 -8.92
CA ASN A 267 10.92 11.16 -9.28
C ASN A 267 10.98 9.81 -8.55
N LEU A 268 10.53 9.78 -7.29
CA LEU A 268 10.48 8.55 -6.52
C LEU A 268 9.38 7.58 -7.01
N GLY A 269 8.22 8.10 -7.42
CA GLY A 269 7.14 7.30 -8.01
C GLY A 269 7.59 6.58 -9.28
N ILE A 270 8.28 7.31 -10.16
CA ILE A 270 8.90 6.76 -11.38
C ILE A 270 9.92 5.68 -11.03
N GLN A 271 10.81 5.93 -10.05
CA GLN A 271 11.77 4.93 -9.59
C GLN A 271 11.07 3.67 -9.10
N ILE A 272 10.07 3.79 -8.23
CA ILE A 272 9.33 2.66 -7.68
C ILE A 272 8.69 1.84 -8.78
N GLN A 273 8.03 2.46 -9.74
CA GLN A 273 7.40 1.77 -10.86
C GLN A 273 8.45 0.99 -11.67
N ALA A 274 9.61 1.61 -11.96
CA ALA A 274 10.72 0.98 -12.65
C ALA A 274 11.35 -0.18 -11.84
N MET A 275 11.48 -0.05 -10.51
CA MET A 275 12.02 -1.09 -9.64
C MET A 275 11.03 -2.26 -9.46
N SER A 276 9.74 -1.96 -9.33
CA SER A 276 8.65 -2.91 -9.15
C SER A 276 8.51 -3.86 -10.32
N ARG A 277 8.68 -3.35 -11.55
CA ARG A 277 8.64 -4.17 -12.77
C ARG A 277 9.88 -5.06 -12.96
N ARG A 278 10.99 -4.79 -12.24
CA ARG A 278 12.25 -5.57 -12.30
C ARG A 278 12.37 -6.63 -11.23
N ILE A 279 11.69 -6.44 -10.11
CA ILE A 279 11.48 -7.50 -9.14
C ILE A 279 10.39 -8.39 -9.74
N SER A 280 10.78 -9.38 -10.53
CA SER A 280 9.91 -10.54 -10.69
C SER A 280 9.62 -11.04 -9.28
N PRO A 281 8.37 -11.06 -8.82
CA PRO A 281 8.08 -11.61 -7.51
C PRO A 281 8.62 -13.06 -7.51
N SER A 282 9.36 -13.43 -6.45
CA SER A 282 9.89 -14.80 -6.30
C SER A 282 8.76 -15.83 -6.16
N VAL A 283 7.54 -15.35 -5.92
CA VAL A 283 6.29 -16.07 -6.07
C VAL A 283 5.69 -15.60 -7.41
N PRO A 284 5.46 -16.47 -8.40
CA PRO A 284 4.72 -16.06 -9.59
C PRO A 284 3.40 -15.41 -9.14
N PRO A 285 2.96 -14.31 -9.78
CA PRO A 285 1.64 -13.75 -9.48
C PRO A 285 0.62 -14.88 -9.60
N LEU A 286 -0.34 -14.90 -8.67
CA LEU A 286 -1.43 -15.88 -8.74
C LEU A 286 -2.02 -15.85 -10.16
N PRO A 287 -2.38 -17.02 -10.74
CA PRO A 287 -3.07 -17.04 -12.02
C PRO A 287 -4.28 -16.09 -11.97
N PRO A 288 -4.54 -15.30 -13.02
CA PRO A 288 -5.64 -14.33 -13.03
C PRO A 288 -6.98 -14.95 -12.60
N GLU A 289 -7.22 -16.22 -12.93
CA GLU A 289 -8.42 -16.96 -12.54
C GLU A 289 -8.54 -17.13 -11.03
N ILE A 290 -7.42 -17.33 -10.33
CA ILE A 290 -7.39 -17.44 -8.87
C ILE A 290 -7.62 -16.05 -8.25
N ILE A 291 -7.08 -14.99 -8.85
CA ILE A 291 -7.33 -13.63 -8.39
C ILE A 291 -8.83 -13.29 -8.56
N THR A 292 -9.42 -13.61 -9.70
CA THR A 292 -10.86 -13.48 -9.95
C THR A 292 -11.68 -14.24 -8.91
N GLN A 293 -11.34 -15.51 -8.63
CA GLN A 293 -12.04 -16.28 -7.59
C GLN A 293 -11.94 -15.64 -6.22
N ILE A 294 -10.74 -15.17 -5.82
CA ILE A 294 -10.55 -14.48 -4.54
C ILE A 294 -11.40 -13.21 -4.47
N ILE A 295 -11.40 -12.41 -5.53
CA ILE A 295 -12.17 -11.17 -5.58
C ILE A 295 -13.67 -11.46 -5.55
N ASP A 296 -14.15 -12.42 -6.33
CA ASP A 296 -15.57 -12.82 -6.36
C ASP A 296 -16.06 -13.31 -5.00
N GLU A 297 -15.25 -14.09 -4.27
CA GLU A 297 -15.55 -14.54 -2.91
C GLU A 297 -15.56 -13.39 -1.89
N LEU A 298 -14.76 -12.34 -2.10
CA LEU A 298 -14.81 -11.12 -1.26
C LEU A 298 -16.09 -10.31 -1.48
N GLY A 299 -16.72 -10.42 -2.67
CA GLY A 299 -17.97 -9.73 -3.00
C GLY A 299 -17.88 -8.20 -3.01
N ASP A 300 -16.67 -7.65 -3.09
CA ASP A 300 -16.40 -6.21 -2.98
C ASP A 300 -16.20 -5.56 -4.35
N TYR A 301 -17.31 -5.08 -4.93
CA TYR A 301 -17.34 -4.44 -6.24
C TYR A 301 -16.34 -3.27 -6.35
N GLU A 302 -16.29 -2.40 -5.35
CA GLU A 302 -15.44 -1.21 -5.40
C GLU A 302 -13.96 -1.59 -5.42
N LEU A 303 -13.56 -2.57 -4.60
CA LEU A 303 -12.19 -3.07 -4.61
C LEU A 303 -11.85 -3.72 -5.95
N ALA A 304 -12.76 -4.50 -6.51
CA ALA A 304 -12.56 -5.19 -7.77
C ALA A 304 -12.28 -4.20 -8.93
N GLU A 305 -13.09 -3.15 -9.03
CA GLU A 305 -12.92 -2.07 -10.00
C GLU A 305 -11.60 -1.31 -9.81
N THR A 306 -11.24 -0.97 -8.56
CA THR A 306 -9.99 -0.25 -8.28
C THR A 306 -8.74 -1.06 -8.64
N LEU A 307 -8.82 -2.40 -8.56
CA LEU A 307 -7.70 -3.29 -8.87
C LEU A 307 -7.62 -3.63 -10.37
N GLU A 308 -8.63 -3.28 -11.16
CA GLU A 308 -8.74 -3.61 -12.59
C GLU A 308 -8.60 -5.12 -12.87
N VAL A 309 -9.17 -5.94 -11.99
CA VAL A 309 -9.15 -7.40 -12.09
C VAL A 309 -10.46 -7.87 -12.72
N ALA A 310 -10.45 -8.96 -13.49
CA ALA A 310 -11.70 -9.57 -13.96
C ALA A 310 -12.52 -10.13 -12.78
N HIS A 311 -13.82 -9.84 -12.72
CA HIS A 311 -14.73 -10.29 -11.67
C HIS A 311 -16.17 -10.46 -12.21
N HIS A 312 -17.00 -11.18 -11.46
CA HIS A 312 -18.43 -11.39 -11.74
C HIS A 312 -19.34 -10.62 -10.77
N ILE A 313 -18.77 -9.82 -9.88
CA ILE A 313 -19.51 -9.02 -8.89
C ILE A 313 -20.30 -7.92 -9.61
N PRO A 314 -21.64 -7.86 -9.48
CA PRO A 314 -22.42 -6.76 -10.04
C PRO A 314 -22.24 -5.48 -9.22
N PRO A 315 -22.32 -4.29 -9.86
CA PRO A 315 -22.41 -3.04 -9.12
C PRO A 315 -23.65 -3.04 -8.21
N THR A 316 -23.54 -2.41 -7.05
CA THR A 316 -24.69 -2.26 -6.16
C THR A 316 -25.74 -1.33 -6.80
N SER A 317 -27.00 -1.44 -6.38
CA SER A 317 -28.06 -0.54 -6.87
C SER A 317 -27.71 0.94 -6.66
N ALA A 318 -27.04 1.26 -5.55
CA ALA A 318 -26.56 2.60 -5.29
C ALA A 318 -25.53 3.08 -6.32
N TRP A 319 -24.58 2.22 -6.72
CA TRP A 319 -23.61 2.57 -7.78
C TRP A 319 -24.28 2.70 -9.15
N LEU A 320 -25.33 1.92 -9.43
CA LEU A 320 -26.07 2.01 -10.69
C LEU A 320 -26.94 3.27 -10.78
N GLU A 321 -27.56 3.68 -9.67
CA GLU A 321 -28.58 4.73 -9.67
C GLU A 321 -28.06 6.10 -9.23
N LEU A 322 -27.02 6.15 -8.40
CA LEU A 322 -26.60 7.37 -7.69
C LEU A 322 -25.16 7.81 -7.99
N ALA A 323 -24.33 6.96 -8.60
CA ALA A 323 -22.94 7.32 -8.88
C ALA A 323 -22.84 8.33 -10.04
N THR A 324 -22.07 9.39 -9.81
CA THR A 324 -21.78 10.41 -10.82
C THR A 324 -20.60 10.00 -11.70
N PRO A 325 -20.41 10.65 -12.88
CA PRO A 325 -19.19 10.46 -13.69
C PRO A 325 -17.90 10.71 -12.90
N LEU A 326 -17.93 11.65 -11.95
CA LEU A 326 -16.80 11.94 -11.06
C LEU A 326 -16.55 10.79 -10.08
N ASP A 327 -17.59 10.18 -9.52
CA ASP A 327 -17.45 9.01 -8.62
C ASP A 327 -16.84 7.81 -9.36
N GLN A 328 -17.23 7.58 -10.61
CA GLN A 328 -16.63 6.54 -11.47
C GLN A 328 -15.16 6.83 -11.77
N ALA A 329 -14.81 8.09 -12.03
CA ALA A 329 -13.42 8.50 -12.19
C ALA A 329 -12.60 8.28 -10.92
N ILE A 330 -13.17 8.59 -9.74
CA ILE A 330 -12.55 8.35 -8.44
C ILE A 330 -12.32 6.85 -8.22
N LEU A 331 -13.29 6.00 -8.58
CA LEU A 331 -13.19 4.55 -8.42
C LEU A 331 -12.00 3.96 -9.18
N SER A 332 -11.60 4.55 -10.30
CA SER A 332 -10.40 4.14 -11.04
C SER A 332 -9.08 4.32 -10.28
N GLY A 333 -9.05 5.10 -9.19
CA GLY A 333 -7.83 5.39 -8.44
C GLY A 333 -6.82 6.29 -9.16
N ARG A 334 -7.17 6.85 -10.33
CA ARG A 334 -6.27 7.66 -11.17
C ARG A 334 -6.59 9.16 -11.06
N LEU A 335 -5.74 9.92 -10.37
CA LEU A 335 -5.93 11.38 -10.20
C LEU A 335 -6.06 12.13 -11.53
N ALA A 336 -5.29 11.77 -12.56
CA ALA A 336 -5.37 12.40 -13.88
C ALA A 336 -6.78 12.30 -14.47
N ARG A 337 -7.44 11.15 -14.33
CA ARG A 337 -8.81 10.94 -14.82
C ARG A 337 -9.83 11.79 -14.05
N VAL A 338 -9.63 11.93 -12.74
CA VAL A 338 -10.46 12.80 -11.89
C VAL A 338 -10.34 14.26 -12.33
N ILE A 339 -9.12 14.74 -12.60
CA ILE A 339 -8.89 16.12 -13.07
C ILE A 339 -9.54 16.35 -14.44
N GLU A 340 -9.41 15.41 -15.37
CA GLU A 340 -10.05 15.47 -16.70
C GLU A 340 -11.57 15.59 -16.59
N VAL A 341 -12.21 14.65 -15.90
CA VAL A 341 -13.68 14.61 -15.76
C VAL A 341 -14.19 15.86 -15.06
N TYR A 342 -13.48 16.31 -14.03
CA TYR A 342 -13.82 17.53 -13.32
C TYR A 342 -13.69 18.80 -14.20
N ALA A 343 -12.72 18.84 -15.11
CA ALA A 343 -12.53 19.97 -16.04
C ALA A 343 -13.55 19.98 -17.20
N GLU A 344 -13.96 18.80 -17.66
CA GLU A 344 -14.91 18.63 -18.77
C GLU A 344 -16.36 18.90 -18.35
N GLU A 345 -16.74 18.48 -17.15
CA GLU A 345 -18.12 18.57 -16.66
C GLU A 345 -18.25 19.60 -15.53
N LYS A 346 -18.52 20.87 -15.90
CA LYS A 346 -18.70 22.02 -14.98
C LYS A 346 -19.74 21.83 -13.86
N GLU A 347 -20.54 20.76 -13.89
CA GLU A 347 -21.57 20.47 -12.88
C GLU A 347 -21.43 19.06 -12.25
N THR A 348 -20.32 18.34 -12.46
CA THR A 348 -20.14 17.05 -11.78
C THR A 348 -19.96 17.25 -10.27
N ARG A 349 -20.97 16.85 -9.51
CA ARG A 349 -20.95 16.92 -8.04
C ARG A 349 -20.33 15.65 -7.48
N LEU A 350 -19.39 15.79 -6.56
CA LEU A 350 -18.95 14.68 -5.72
C LEU A 350 -20.16 14.17 -4.93
N SER A 351 -20.39 12.86 -4.93
CA SER A 351 -21.39 12.25 -4.06
C SER A 351 -20.75 11.71 -2.79
N THR A 352 -21.60 11.30 -1.84
CA THR A 352 -21.14 10.57 -0.64
C THR A 352 -20.41 9.27 -1.01
N TRP A 353 -20.69 8.67 -2.17
CA TRP A 353 -20.04 7.45 -2.63
C TRP A 353 -18.61 7.69 -3.07
N GLY A 354 -18.35 8.70 -3.91
CA GLY A 354 -17.00 9.08 -4.29
C GLY A 354 -16.18 9.53 -3.08
N ALA A 355 -16.78 10.32 -2.17
CA ALA A 355 -16.17 10.70 -0.90
C ALA A 355 -15.77 9.46 -0.07
N ARG A 356 -16.70 8.51 0.11
CA ARG A 356 -16.44 7.26 0.81
C ARG A 356 -15.34 6.45 0.16
N VAL A 357 -15.31 6.30 -1.16
CA VAL A 357 -14.25 5.56 -1.89
C VAL A 357 -12.88 6.20 -1.65
N MET A 358 -12.77 7.52 -1.76
CA MET A 358 -11.50 8.20 -1.52
C MET A 358 -10.97 7.97 -0.11
N VAL A 359 -11.83 8.07 0.91
CA VAL A 359 -11.45 7.82 2.30
C VAL A 359 -11.12 6.33 2.48
N ARG A 360 -12.00 5.44 2.02
CA ARG A 360 -11.89 3.97 2.14
C ARG A 360 -10.62 3.42 1.49
N PHE A 361 -10.19 3.92 0.34
CA PHE A 361 -8.95 3.46 -0.31
C PHE A 361 -7.73 4.32 0.01
N GLY A 362 -7.92 5.42 0.74
CA GLY A 362 -6.82 6.30 1.14
C GLY A 362 -6.26 7.13 -0.01
N TYR A 363 -7.10 7.59 -0.93
CA TYR A 363 -6.73 8.42 -2.07
C TYR A 363 -6.48 9.87 -1.66
N ILE A 364 -5.46 10.08 -0.82
CA ILE A 364 -5.08 11.38 -0.26
C ILE A 364 -4.86 12.42 -1.36
N ALA A 365 -4.21 12.05 -2.47
CA ALA A 365 -3.96 13.00 -3.56
C ALA A 365 -5.26 13.51 -4.22
N MET A 366 -6.31 12.70 -4.26
CA MET A 366 -7.62 13.12 -4.76
C MET A 366 -8.36 13.98 -3.72
N LEU A 367 -8.29 13.60 -2.44
CA LEU A 367 -8.83 14.40 -1.35
C LEU A 367 -8.18 15.79 -1.29
N ASP A 368 -6.85 15.87 -1.44
CA ASP A 368 -6.08 17.11 -1.47
C ASP A 368 -6.43 17.99 -2.67
N TYR A 369 -6.56 17.37 -3.85
CA TYR A 369 -7.01 18.07 -5.06
C TYR A 369 -8.41 18.66 -4.87
N LEU A 370 -9.38 17.86 -4.42
CA LEU A 370 -10.77 18.32 -4.23
C LEU A 370 -10.89 19.34 -3.09
N LEU A 371 -10.06 19.25 -2.05
CA LEU A 371 -9.95 20.28 -1.02
C LEU A 371 -9.46 21.61 -1.61
N SER A 372 -8.58 21.57 -2.61
CA SER A 372 -8.05 22.78 -3.26
C SER A 372 -9.04 23.44 -4.22
N VAL A 373 -9.91 22.67 -4.89
CA VAL A 373 -10.85 23.20 -5.90
C VAL A 373 -12.26 23.42 -5.37
N GLU A 374 -12.77 22.55 -4.49
CA GLU A 374 -14.11 22.61 -3.90
C GLU A 374 -14.13 22.26 -2.40
N PRO A 375 -13.47 23.07 -1.54
CA PRO A 375 -13.38 22.80 -0.11
C PRO A 375 -14.76 22.69 0.56
N GLU A 376 -15.72 23.54 0.19
CA GLU A 376 -17.06 23.55 0.80
C GLU A 376 -17.85 22.26 0.52
N GLN A 377 -17.74 21.72 -0.69
CA GLN A 377 -18.41 20.47 -1.05
C GLN A 377 -17.76 19.29 -0.33
N LEU A 378 -16.42 19.27 -0.26
CA LEU A 378 -15.69 18.23 0.45
C LEU A 378 -16.00 18.24 1.95
N HIS A 379 -15.98 19.40 2.61
CA HIS A 379 -16.37 19.52 4.03
C HIS A 379 -17.79 19.02 4.30
N ARG A 380 -18.75 19.43 3.46
CA ARG A 380 -20.15 19.01 3.60
C ARG A 380 -20.33 17.49 3.57
N LEU A 381 -19.50 16.77 2.81
CA LEU A 381 -19.60 15.32 2.65
C LEU A 381 -18.70 14.56 3.63
N CYS A 382 -17.51 15.09 3.92
CA CYS A 382 -16.44 14.38 4.62
C CYS A 382 -16.31 14.74 6.11
N ASP A 383 -16.86 15.85 6.59
CA ASP A 383 -16.66 16.27 8.00
C ASP A 383 -17.07 15.17 9.00
N ASP A 384 -18.21 14.53 8.77
CA ASP A 384 -18.71 13.44 9.60
C ASP A 384 -18.30 12.06 9.05
N LEU A 385 -18.21 11.92 7.72
CA LEU A 385 -17.94 10.64 7.05
C LEU A 385 -16.49 10.19 7.18
N LEU A 386 -15.52 11.12 7.07
CA LEU A 386 -14.11 10.79 6.98
C LEU A 386 -13.59 10.10 8.24
N PRO A 387 -13.84 10.61 9.47
CA PRO A 387 -13.33 9.99 10.69
C PRO A 387 -13.82 8.54 10.85
N ASP A 388 -15.09 8.30 10.53
CA ASP A 388 -15.76 7.01 10.67
C ASP A 388 -15.25 6.01 9.63
N VAL A 389 -15.29 6.38 8.34
CA VAL A 389 -14.83 5.51 7.25
C VAL A 389 -13.33 5.26 7.34
N ALA A 390 -12.53 6.26 7.68
CA ALA A 390 -11.10 6.04 7.86
C ALA A 390 -10.82 5.09 9.02
N SER A 391 -11.62 5.14 10.08
CA SER A 391 -11.46 4.26 11.23
C SER A 391 -11.95 2.84 10.99
N ALA A 392 -13.03 2.66 10.23
CA ALA A 392 -13.55 1.37 9.81
C ALA A 392 -12.64 0.61 8.83
N TRP A 393 -11.77 1.30 8.10
CA TRP A 393 -10.92 0.72 7.04
C TRP A 393 -9.41 0.85 7.30
N GLU A 394 -9.02 1.06 8.55
CA GLU A 394 -7.63 1.19 9.01
C GLU A 394 -6.80 2.28 8.26
N ARG A 395 -7.43 3.42 7.93
CA ARG A 395 -6.82 4.51 7.16
C ARG A 395 -6.21 5.58 8.05
N VAL A 396 -5.20 5.17 8.82
CA VAL A 396 -4.40 6.07 9.66
C VAL A 396 -3.78 7.22 8.86
N ASN A 397 -3.39 6.97 7.61
CA ASN A 397 -2.84 8.00 6.72
C ASN A 397 -3.86 9.08 6.35
N VAL A 398 -5.14 8.72 6.17
CA VAL A 398 -6.20 9.70 5.89
C VAL A 398 -6.53 10.51 7.13
N LEU A 399 -6.57 9.88 8.31
CA LEU A 399 -6.74 10.59 9.59
C LEU A 399 -5.59 11.57 9.85
N GLU A 400 -4.34 11.15 9.61
CA GLU A 400 -3.16 12.00 9.71
C GLU A 400 -3.22 13.18 8.72
N TRP A 401 -3.58 12.92 7.46
CA TRP A 401 -3.78 13.96 6.46
C TRP A 401 -4.89 14.93 6.87
N ALA A 402 -6.01 14.44 7.40
CA ALA A 402 -7.10 15.29 7.85
C ALA A 402 -6.65 16.20 9.00
N LEU A 403 -5.92 15.66 9.98
CA LEU A 403 -5.47 16.42 11.15
C LEU A 403 -4.40 17.48 10.82
N HIS A 404 -3.47 17.17 9.91
CA HIS A 404 -2.30 18.03 9.65
C HIS A 404 -2.28 18.71 8.28
N GLY A 405 -3.08 18.24 7.33
CA GLY A 405 -3.14 18.70 5.94
C GLY A 405 -4.13 19.84 5.67
N GLY A 406 -4.70 20.44 6.72
CA GLY A 406 -5.56 21.62 6.60
C GLY A 406 -7.06 21.34 6.43
N PHE A 407 -7.48 20.07 6.34
CA PHE A 407 -8.90 19.69 6.40
C PHE A 407 -9.46 19.92 7.82
N GLY A 408 -8.79 19.39 8.84
CA GLY A 408 -9.22 19.45 10.24
C GLY A 408 -10.13 18.29 10.63
N ILE A 409 -10.11 17.93 11.92
CA ILE A 409 -11.00 16.92 12.49
C ILE A 409 -11.80 17.58 13.61
N ARG A 410 -13.12 17.39 13.60
CA ARG A 410 -14.00 17.97 14.61
C ARG A 410 -13.78 17.29 15.97
N ALA A 411 -13.95 18.05 17.04
CA ALA A 411 -13.74 17.54 18.41
C ALA A 411 -14.75 16.44 18.80
N ASP A 412 -15.95 16.45 18.21
CA ASP A 412 -17.03 15.48 18.46
C ASP A 412 -16.94 14.21 17.60
N ALA A 413 -16.05 14.18 16.60
CA ALA A 413 -15.94 13.07 15.64
C ALA A 413 -15.40 11.76 16.24
N SER A 414 -14.80 11.80 17.43
CA SER A 414 -14.08 10.66 17.99
C SER A 414 -14.97 9.49 18.42
N GLU A 415 -16.23 9.73 18.81
CA GLU A 415 -17.06 8.66 19.38
C GLU A 415 -17.42 7.57 18.36
N SER A 416 -18.00 7.96 17.22
CA SER A 416 -18.40 7.02 16.16
C SER A 416 -17.16 6.37 15.54
N ALA A 417 -16.15 7.15 15.19
CA ALA A 417 -14.89 6.68 14.65
C ALA A 417 -14.17 5.64 15.54
N ILE A 418 -14.14 5.86 16.86
CA ILE A 418 -13.53 4.90 17.79
C ILE A 418 -14.37 3.62 17.90
N ASN A 419 -15.70 3.71 17.83
CA ASN A 419 -16.56 2.53 17.78
C ASN A 419 -16.28 1.71 16.51
N GLU A 420 -16.15 2.36 15.36
CA GLU A 420 -15.81 1.73 14.07
C GLU A 420 -14.43 1.04 14.09
N ALA A 421 -13.42 1.68 14.70
CA ALA A 421 -12.12 1.04 14.89
C ALA A 421 -12.20 -0.14 15.88
N SER A 422 -13.06 -0.04 16.90
CA SER A 422 -13.22 -1.05 17.94
C SER A 422 -13.91 -2.31 17.42
N ILE A 423 -14.98 -2.17 16.64
CA ILE A 423 -15.68 -3.32 16.03
C ILE A 423 -14.77 -4.07 15.06
N ASN A 424 -14.02 -3.36 14.20
CA ASN A 424 -13.18 -3.97 13.16
C ASN A 424 -11.79 -4.46 13.63
N GLY A 425 -11.43 -4.30 14.91
CA GLY A 425 -10.13 -4.77 15.39
C GLY A 425 -8.94 -3.87 15.03
N HIS A 426 -9.17 -2.63 14.62
CA HIS A 426 -8.15 -1.75 14.04
C HIS A 426 -7.33 -1.02 15.10
N VAL A 427 -6.44 -1.77 15.76
CA VAL A 427 -5.55 -1.27 16.83
C VAL A 427 -4.68 -0.10 16.39
N ALA A 428 -4.21 -0.08 15.14
CA ALA A 428 -3.41 1.03 14.63
C ALA A 428 -4.17 2.37 14.65
N VAL A 429 -5.48 2.33 14.34
CA VAL A 429 -6.35 3.51 14.41
C VAL A 429 -6.67 3.89 15.85
N LEU A 430 -6.96 2.92 16.72
CA LEU A 430 -7.20 3.18 18.15
C LEU A 430 -5.98 3.84 18.81
N GLU A 431 -4.78 3.36 18.49
CA GLU A 431 -3.52 3.94 18.94
C GLU A 431 -3.30 5.34 18.34
N TRP A 432 -3.71 5.58 17.10
CA TRP A 432 -3.67 6.90 16.50
C TRP A 432 -4.60 7.87 17.23
N TRP A 433 -5.87 7.51 17.47
CA TRP A 433 -6.83 8.35 18.19
C TRP A 433 -6.30 8.72 19.58
N LYS A 434 -5.78 7.74 20.33
CA LYS A 434 -5.15 7.95 21.64
C LYS A 434 -4.02 8.99 21.61
N ASN A 435 -3.22 9.01 20.55
CA ASN A 435 -2.03 9.86 20.43
C ASN A 435 -2.26 11.13 19.59
N SER A 436 -3.44 11.29 18.97
CA SER A 436 -3.76 12.39 18.05
C SER A 436 -3.79 13.77 18.71
N GLY A 437 -3.99 13.83 20.03
CA GLY A 437 -4.23 15.08 20.76
C GLY A 437 -5.66 15.62 20.63
N VAL A 438 -6.54 14.95 19.88
CA VAL A 438 -7.97 15.26 19.82
C VAL A 438 -8.63 14.87 21.15
N ALA A 439 -9.56 15.70 21.65
CA ALA A 439 -10.34 15.36 22.84
C ALA A 439 -11.24 14.16 22.55
N LEU A 440 -10.95 13.01 23.19
CA LEU A 440 -11.66 11.77 22.92
C LEU A 440 -12.98 11.68 23.69
N LYS A 441 -14.06 11.42 22.97
CA LYS A 441 -15.35 11.03 23.54
C LYS A 441 -15.51 9.53 23.46
N ILE A 442 -15.22 8.85 24.57
CA ILE A 442 -15.29 7.39 24.66
C ILE A 442 -16.70 6.98 25.11
N GLY A 443 -17.44 6.38 24.18
CA GLY A 443 -18.74 5.74 24.41
C GLY A 443 -18.60 4.28 24.86
N ASN A 444 -19.62 3.45 24.62
CA ASN A 444 -19.62 2.02 24.97
C ASN A 444 -18.79 1.16 23.98
N VAL A 445 -17.54 1.54 23.77
CA VAL A 445 -16.62 0.97 22.77
C VAL A 445 -16.43 -0.55 22.89
N MET A 446 -16.54 -1.08 24.10
CA MET A 446 -16.40 -2.50 24.38
C MET A 446 -17.65 -3.31 23.98
N ASP A 447 -18.82 -2.67 23.90
CA ASP A 447 -20.04 -3.30 23.34
C ASP A 447 -19.86 -3.54 21.84
N TYR A 448 -19.24 -2.59 21.14
CA TYR A 448 -18.90 -2.68 19.72
C TYR A 448 -17.76 -3.65 19.46
N ALA A 449 -16.70 -3.62 20.27
CA ALA A 449 -15.60 -4.58 20.17
C ALA A 449 -16.05 -6.05 20.40
N SER A 450 -17.23 -6.26 21.01
CA SER A 450 -17.79 -7.59 21.26
C SER A 450 -18.74 -8.08 20.14
N LEU A 451 -19.00 -7.26 19.11
CA LEU A 451 -19.84 -7.65 17.96
C LEU A 451 -19.13 -8.60 17.00
N GLU A 452 -17.80 -8.57 16.95
CA GLU A 452 -17.00 -9.38 16.05
C GLU A 452 -16.31 -10.55 16.78
N SER A 453 -15.87 -11.55 16.02
CA SER A 453 -15.30 -12.78 16.60
C SER A 453 -13.91 -12.61 17.22
N THR A 454 -13.33 -11.41 17.14
CA THR A 454 -11.94 -11.13 17.52
C THR A 454 -11.84 -10.47 18.90
N THR A 455 -10.78 -10.77 19.65
CA THR A 455 -10.53 -10.17 20.97
C THR A 455 -9.53 -9.01 20.91
N ILE A 456 -9.05 -8.67 19.72
CA ILE A 456 -7.91 -7.77 19.52
C ILE A 456 -8.21 -6.37 20.09
N SER A 457 -9.38 -5.82 19.78
CA SER A 457 -9.81 -4.52 20.33
C SER A 457 -10.02 -4.57 21.84
N LEU A 458 -10.63 -5.64 22.36
CA LEU A 458 -10.87 -5.82 23.80
C LEU A 458 -9.55 -5.85 24.57
N GLU A 459 -8.56 -6.59 24.06
CA GLU A 459 -7.21 -6.62 24.62
C GLU A 459 -6.52 -5.25 24.58
N TRP A 460 -6.67 -4.50 23.48
CA TRP A 460 -6.12 -3.16 23.40
C TRP A 460 -6.77 -2.23 24.42
N TRP A 461 -8.10 -2.24 24.54
CA TRP A 461 -8.81 -1.43 25.53
C TRP A 461 -8.38 -1.74 26.96
N ALA A 462 -8.22 -3.02 27.31
CA ALA A 462 -7.74 -3.43 28.63
C ALA A 462 -6.30 -2.96 28.94
N ARG A 463 -5.45 -2.76 27.92
CA ARG A 463 -4.05 -2.36 28.06
C ARG A 463 -3.79 -0.87 27.76
N SER A 464 -4.75 -0.16 27.17
CA SER A 464 -4.54 1.20 26.65
C SER A 464 -4.38 2.24 27.76
N GLY A 465 -4.87 1.93 28.97
CA GLY A 465 -4.98 2.87 30.08
C GLY A 465 -6.17 3.83 29.96
N LEU A 466 -7.00 3.69 28.93
CA LEU A 466 -8.26 4.40 28.77
C LEU A 466 -9.39 3.59 29.40
N GLU A 467 -10.43 4.27 29.89
CA GLU A 467 -11.62 3.62 30.41
C GLU A 467 -12.51 3.13 29.24
N GLY A 468 -12.39 1.85 28.88
CA GLY A 468 -13.27 1.22 27.90
C GLY A 468 -14.65 0.94 28.49
N LYS A 469 -15.63 1.83 28.25
CA LYS A 469 -16.99 1.65 28.78
C LYS A 469 -17.72 0.51 28.06
N TYR A 470 -18.59 -0.16 28.79
CA TYR A 470 -19.42 -1.25 28.32
C TYR A 470 -20.76 -1.28 29.06
N SER A 471 -21.73 -1.98 28.47
CA SER A 471 -23.02 -2.27 29.05
C SER A 471 -23.34 -3.76 28.92
N ARG A 472 -24.59 -4.15 29.23
CA ARG A 472 -25.05 -5.52 29.00
C ARG A 472 -24.98 -5.95 27.53
N MET A 473 -24.89 -4.99 26.60
CA MET A 473 -24.81 -5.27 25.17
C MET A 473 -23.53 -6.01 24.79
N ALA A 474 -22.41 -5.83 25.48
CA ALA A 474 -21.17 -6.55 25.17
C ALA A 474 -21.35 -8.08 25.19
N LEU A 475 -21.87 -8.62 26.30
CA LEU A 475 -22.11 -10.06 26.44
C LEU A 475 -23.28 -10.52 25.58
N LEU A 476 -24.32 -9.70 25.42
CA LEU A 476 -25.46 -10.02 24.56
C LEU A 476 -25.05 -10.15 23.08
N ASN A 477 -24.27 -9.20 22.56
CA ASN A 477 -23.78 -9.20 21.18
C ASN A 477 -22.92 -10.43 20.89
N ALA A 478 -21.94 -10.70 21.76
CA ALA A 478 -21.08 -11.87 21.62
C ALA A 478 -21.88 -13.19 21.66
N THR A 479 -22.89 -13.25 22.54
CA THR A 479 -23.80 -14.39 22.67
C THR A 479 -24.63 -14.60 21.42
N ASN A 480 -25.26 -13.54 20.92
CA ASN A 480 -26.14 -13.57 19.75
C ASN A 480 -25.40 -13.89 18.45
N GLN A 481 -24.09 -13.61 18.37
CA GLN A 481 -23.27 -13.96 17.22
C GLN A 481 -22.61 -15.34 17.33
N GLY A 482 -22.50 -15.90 18.54
CA GLY A 482 -21.77 -17.16 18.77
C GLY A 482 -20.27 -16.98 18.95
N HIS A 483 -19.83 -15.81 19.42
CA HIS A 483 -18.43 -15.44 19.55
C HIS A 483 -17.83 -15.94 20.87
N LEU A 484 -17.63 -17.26 20.96
CA LEU A 484 -17.16 -17.91 22.20
C LEU A 484 -15.82 -17.37 22.70
N LYS A 485 -14.90 -17.04 21.81
CA LYS A 485 -13.60 -16.44 22.19
C LYS A 485 -13.75 -15.10 22.90
N VAL A 486 -14.75 -14.31 22.51
CA VAL A 486 -15.08 -13.04 23.16
C VAL A 486 -15.72 -13.29 24.52
N LEU A 487 -16.63 -14.27 24.62
CA LEU A 487 -17.22 -14.67 25.91
C LEU A 487 -16.15 -15.18 26.90
N ASP A 488 -15.22 -16.02 26.42
CA ASP A 488 -14.07 -16.48 27.19
C ASP A 488 -13.19 -15.31 27.63
N TRP A 489 -12.93 -14.34 26.75
CA TRP A 489 -12.18 -13.14 27.11
C TRP A 489 -12.87 -12.36 28.22
N TRP A 490 -14.18 -12.11 28.11
CA TRP A 490 -14.94 -11.41 29.15
C TRP A 490 -14.88 -12.14 30.49
N LEU A 491 -15.10 -13.45 30.51
CA LEU A 491 -15.03 -14.27 31.72
C LEU A 491 -13.66 -14.21 32.41
N ASN A 492 -12.57 -14.12 31.62
CA ASN A 492 -11.19 -14.10 32.13
C ASN A 492 -10.63 -12.67 32.32
N SER A 493 -11.34 -11.63 31.87
CA SER A 493 -10.85 -10.24 31.87
C SER A 493 -10.67 -9.64 33.27
N GLY A 494 -11.36 -10.20 34.27
CA GLY A 494 -11.47 -9.62 35.61
C GLY A 494 -12.41 -8.40 35.69
N LEU A 495 -13.05 -8.02 34.58
CA LEU A 495 -14.09 -6.98 34.56
C LEU A 495 -15.41 -7.51 35.14
N GLN A 496 -16.24 -6.60 35.64
CA GLN A 496 -17.58 -6.98 36.09
C GLN A 496 -18.41 -7.44 34.89
N LEU A 497 -18.94 -8.66 34.95
CA LEU A 497 -19.86 -9.17 33.93
C LEU A 497 -21.25 -8.57 34.14
N VAL A 498 -21.76 -7.87 33.12
CA VAL A 498 -23.09 -7.25 33.13
C VAL A 498 -23.97 -7.97 32.09
N TYR A 499 -24.99 -8.68 32.55
CA TYR A 499 -25.91 -9.44 31.70
C TYR A 499 -27.28 -9.61 32.38
N ASP A 500 -28.31 -9.93 31.59
CA ASP A 500 -29.66 -10.23 32.05
C ASP A 500 -30.24 -11.45 31.31
N LYS A 501 -31.54 -11.72 31.44
CA LYS A 501 -32.20 -12.86 30.81
C LYS A 501 -32.12 -12.84 29.27
N GLU A 502 -31.87 -11.68 28.66
CA GLU A 502 -31.84 -11.52 27.20
C GLU A 502 -30.72 -12.34 26.54
N ILE A 503 -29.66 -12.71 27.27
CA ILE A 503 -28.61 -13.57 26.72
C ILE A 503 -29.14 -14.96 26.34
N LEU A 504 -30.09 -15.51 27.11
CA LEU A 504 -30.68 -16.82 26.81
C LEU A 504 -31.74 -16.71 25.73
N VAL A 505 -32.55 -15.66 25.78
CA VAL A 505 -33.54 -15.34 24.74
C VAL A 505 -32.86 -15.14 23.38
N GLY A 506 -31.82 -14.30 23.34
CA GLY A 506 -31.07 -14.00 22.12
C GLY A 506 -30.34 -15.22 21.56
N ALA A 507 -29.61 -15.98 22.40
CA ALA A 507 -28.96 -17.21 21.95
C ALA A 507 -29.95 -18.22 21.37
N THR A 508 -31.15 -18.32 21.97
CA THR A 508 -32.24 -19.20 21.50
C THR A 508 -32.80 -18.69 20.16
N LYS A 509 -33.16 -17.41 20.08
CA LYS A 509 -33.73 -16.78 18.89
C LYS A 509 -32.80 -16.87 17.67
N TYR A 510 -31.50 -16.70 17.87
CA TYR A 510 -30.50 -16.76 16.77
C TYR A 510 -29.91 -18.15 16.54
N GLY A 511 -30.40 -19.18 17.22
CA GLY A 511 -29.94 -20.56 16.99
C GLY A 511 -28.51 -20.84 17.45
N LYS A 512 -27.99 -20.07 18.42
CA LYS A 512 -26.61 -20.14 18.90
C LYS A 512 -26.47 -21.18 20.01
N LEU A 513 -26.58 -22.45 19.63
CA LEU A 513 -26.47 -23.60 20.54
C LEU A 513 -25.16 -23.58 21.33
N GLU A 514 -24.06 -23.21 20.68
CA GLU A 514 -22.74 -23.15 21.29
C GLU A 514 -22.68 -22.08 22.38
N SER A 515 -23.36 -20.95 22.20
CA SER A 515 -23.48 -19.91 23.23
C SER A 515 -24.30 -20.39 24.41
N LEU A 516 -25.43 -21.07 24.19
CA LEU A 516 -26.25 -21.66 25.26
C LEU A 516 -25.43 -22.65 26.10
N GLU A 517 -24.70 -23.53 25.42
CA GLU A 517 -23.83 -24.50 26.06
C GLU A 517 -22.67 -23.83 26.83
N TRP A 518 -22.11 -22.75 26.29
CA TRP A 518 -21.09 -21.95 26.96
C TRP A 518 -21.65 -21.32 28.26
N TRP A 519 -22.82 -20.69 28.20
CA TRP A 519 -23.47 -20.09 29.37
C TRP A 519 -23.77 -21.14 30.44
N PHE A 520 -24.23 -22.33 30.04
CA PHE A 520 -24.44 -23.45 30.96
C PHE A 520 -23.13 -23.91 31.63
N LYS A 521 -22.05 -24.05 30.86
CA LYS A 521 -20.73 -24.46 31.36
C LYS A 521 -20.03 -23.39 32.19
N SER A 522 -20.32 -22.12 31.95
CA SER A 522 -19.72 -20.98 32.66
C SER A 522 -20.05 -20.96 34.16
N LYS A 523 -21.14 -21.66 34.56
CA LYS A 523 -21.71 -21.66 35.92
C LYS A 523 -22.17 -20.28 36.39
N LEU A 524 -22.32 -19.32 35.48
CA LEU A 524 -22.91 -18.03 35.75
C LEU A 524 -24.40 -18.19 35.98
N LYS A 525 -24.93 -17.53 37.01
CA LYS A 525 -26.35 -17.58 37.34
C LYS A 525 -27.11 -16.68 36.37
N VAL A 526 -27.83 -17.28 35.42
CA VAL A 526 -28.66 -16.55 34.45
C VAL A 526 -30.13 -16.88 34.66
N ALA A 527 -30.96 -15.85 34.83
CA ALA A 527 -32.40 -16.00 35.01
C ALA A 527 -33.11 -16.19 33.65
N TYR A 528 -34.17 -16.98 33.63
CA TYR A 528 -35.09 -17.08 32.48
C TYR A 528 -36.51 -17.44 32.94
N THR A 529 -37.50 -17.22 32.08
CA THR A 529 -38.84 -17.79 32.24
C THR A 529 -39.11 -18.78 31.11
N ILE A 530 -39.97 -19.76 31.34
CA ILE A 530 -40.32 -20.73 30.29
C ILE A 530 -40.99 -20.01 29.13
N PHE A 531 -41.87 -19.04 29.44
CA PHE A 531 -42.53 -18.22 28.44
C PHE A 531 -41.55 -17.50 27.50
N ASP A 532 -40.57 -16.77 28.04
CA ASP A 532 -39.60 -16.03 27.21
C ASP A 532 -38.80 -16.95 26.28
N ILE A 533 -38.49 -18.17 26.73
CA ILE A 533 -37.70 -19.14 25.95
C ILE A 533 -38.55 -19.82 24.88
N GLU A 534 -39.78 -20.23 25.19
CA GLU A 534 -40.70 -20.81 24.20
C GLU A 534 -41.03 -19.80 23.09
N GLU A 535 -41.28 -18.53 23.44
CA GLU A 535 -41.43 -17.45 22.46
C GLU A 535 -40.17 -17.30 21.58
N ALA A 536 -38.97 -17.33 22.18
CA ALA A 536 -37.72 -17.28 21.43
C ALA A 536 -37.47 -18.51 20.55
N ILE A 537 -37.98 -19.68 20.93
CA ILE A 537 -37.92 -20.90 20.11
C ILE A 537 -38.87 -20.76 18.92
N GLU A 538 -40.06 -20.22 19.08
CA GLU A 538 -40.99 -19.94 17.97
C GLU A 538 -40.38 -18.95 16.97
N ASP A 539 -39.72 -17.90 17.47
CA ASP A 539 -39.02 -16.87 16.71
C ASP A 539 -37.64 -17.30 16.16
N CYS A 540 -37.25 -18.55 16.36
CA CYS A 540 -35.90 -19.02 16.10
C CYS A 540 -35.55 -18.97 14.61
N THR A 541 -34.52 -18.21 14.24
CA THR A 541 -34.15 -18.00 12.84
C THR A 541 -33.38 -19.18 12.22
N ASN A 542 -32.77 -20.04 13.04
CA ASN A 542 -31.94 -21.16 12.58
C ASN A 542 -31.81 -22.25 13.65
N ARG A 543 -31.63 -23.53 13.27
CA ARG A 543 -31.39 -24.67 14.19
C ARG A 543 -32.45 -24.87 15.29
N GLN A 544 -33.69 -24.44 15.06
CA GLN A 544 -34.80 -24.48 16.02
C GLN A 544 -34.97 -25.85 16.72
N LEU A 545 -34.93 -26.95 15.97
CA LEU A 545 -35.10 -28.31 16.53
C LEU A 545 -33.99 -28.69 17.52
N GLU A 546 -32.74 -28.33 17.20
CA GLU A 546 -31.58 -28.60 18.07
C GLU A 546 -31.64 -27.76 19.35
N VAL A 547 -31.99 -26.48 19.22
CA VAL A 547 -32.14 -25.54 20.34
C VAL A 547 -33.25 -25.99 21.28
N HIS A 548 -34.42 -26.35 20.73
CA HIS A 548 -35.53 -26.87 21.50
C HIS A 548 -35.17 -28.21 22.17
N GLY A 549 -34.47 -29.10 21.47
CA GLY A 549 -33.93 -30.33 22.05
C GLY A 549 -32.99 -30.07 23.24
N TRP A 550 -32.12 -29.07 23.13
CA TRP A 550 -31.25 -28.64 24.22
C TRP A 550 -32.05 -28.13 25.43
N TRP A 551 -33.05 -27.27 25.21
CA TRP A 551 -33.92 -26.77 26.28
C TRP A 551 -34.77 -27.87 26.95
N LYS A 552 -35.21 -28.89 26.19
CA LYS A 552 -35.85 -30.09 26.75
C LYS A 552 -34.93 -30.83 27.70
N HIS A 553 -33.65 -30.99 27.34
CA HIS A 553 -32.66 -31.59 28.23
C HIS A 553 -32.44 -30.76 29.51
N GLN A 554 -32.62 -29.44 29.45
CA GLN A 554 -32.61 -28.55 30.63
C GLN A 554 -33.93 -28.55 31.42
N GLY A 555 -34.96 -29.30 30.99
CA GLY A 555 -36.22 -29.45 31.72
C GLY A 555 -37.28 -28.38 31.44
N ILE A 556 -37.29 -27.77 30.25
CA ILE A 556 -38.30 -26.75 29.88
C ILE A 556 -39.73 -27.32 29.84
N ASP A 557 -39.90 -28.59 29.46
CA ASP A 557 -41.21 -29.29 29.31
C ASP A 557 -41.95 -29.57 30.63
N GLN A 558 -41.37 -29.24 31.80
CA GLN A 558 -41.96 -29.60 33.11
C GLN A 558 -43.01 -28.59 33.63
N ALA A 559 -43.52 -27.68 32.79
CA ALA A 559 -44.52 -26.69 33.19
C ALA A 559 -45.93 -27.32 33.32
N GLY A 560 -46.40 -27.53 34.55
CA GLY A 560 -47.71 -28.13 34.84
C GLY A 560 -48.83 -27.11 35.06
N SER A 561 -48.50 -25.85 35.37
CA SER A 561 -49.46 -24.78 35.67
C SER A 561 -49.09 -23.46 34.98
N ALA A 562 -50.06 -22.57 34.72
CA ALA A 562 -49.81 -21.25 34.14
C ALA A 562 -48.86 -20.36 34.98
N ILE A 563 -48.74 -20.62 36.28
CA ILE A 563 -47.80 -19.94 37.18
C ILE A 563 -46.36 -20.36 36.85
N ASP A 564 -46.15 -21.64 36.51
CA ASP A 564 -44.83 -22.20 36.17
C ASP A 564 -44.23 -21.55 34.91
N TRP A 565 -45.07 -21.03 34.02
CA TRP A 565 -44.65 -20.37 32.78
C TRP A 565 -44.02 -18.99 33.02
N THR A 566 -44.44 -18.31 34.09
CA THR A 566 -44.00 -16.95 34.45
C THR A 566 -43.03 -16.93 35.64
N GLU A 567 -42.81 -18.08 36.28
CA GLU A 567 -41.85 -18.24 37.36
C GLU A 567 -40.41 -18.04 36.83
N THR A 568 -39.63 -17.26 37.58
CA THR A 568 -38.21 -17.05 37.25
C THR A 568 -37.39 -18.28 37.64
N LYS A 569 -36.89 -18.99 36.63
CA LYS A 569 -35.93 -20.09 36.76
C LYS A 569 -34.51 -19.58 36.55
N PHE A 570 -33.53 -20.40 36.92
CA PHE A 570 -32.11 -20.10 36.70
C PHE A 570 -31.44 -21.23 35.94
N LEU A 571 -30.65 -20.88 34.94
CA LEU A 571 -29.78 -21.83 34.25
C LEU A 571 -28.68 -22.23 35.25
N ALA A 572 -28.79 -23.43 35.81
CA ALA A 572 -27.87 -23.94 36.82
C ALA A 572 -27.52 -25.40 36.55
N ASN A 573 -26.23 -25.72 36.60
CA ASN A 573 -25.78 -27.09 36.70
C ASN A 573 -25.89 -27.51 38.17
N SER A 574 -26.96 -28.22 38.54
CA SER A 574 -27.24 -28.70 39.89
C SER A 574 -26.39 -29.92 40.27
N GLN A 575 -25.06 -29.76 40.22
CA GLN A 575 -24.10 -30.65 40.88
C GLN A 575 -22.88 -29.85 41.37
N ALA A 576 -23.00 -29.30 42.58
CA ALA A 576 -21.89 -28.95 43.46
C ALA A 576 -22.33 -29.17 44.90
#